data_AF-A0A9D1MYH2-F1
#
_entry.id   AF-A0A9D1MYH2-F1
#
_cell.length_a   1.000
_cell.length_b   1.000
_cell.length_c   1.000
_cell.angle_alpha   90.00
_cell.angle_beta   90.00
_cell.angle_gamma   90.00
#
_symmetry.space_group_name_H-M   'P 1'
#
loop_
_entity.id
_entity.type
_entity.pdbx_description
1 polymer ?
#
loop_
_entity_poly.entity_id
_entity_poly.type
_entity_poly.pdbx_seq_one_letter_code
_entity_poly.pdbx_strand_id
1 'polypeptide(L)'
;MGFWDKLKSGVSQVWQNVKSEAEDIADSVKQQGADAVCEAAEDEYEQQKQSRLREKHIRENSRVCSSCGRKAADEKFCPECGGKIVVRLRVCEKCGYLAEEEKFCPKCGGKIVEKEE
;
A
#
# COMPACT_ATOMS: atom_id res chain seq x y z
N MET A 1 42.14 -25.94 -46.94
CA MET A 1 42.81 -25.59 -45.67
C MET A 1 42.25 -24.25 -45.22
N GLY A 2 41.70 -24.21 -44.01
CA GLY A 2 40.49 -23.48 -43.67
C GLY A 2 40.60 -21.96 -43.61
N PHE A 3 39.71 -21.30 -44.37
CA PHE A 3 39.26 -19.92 -44.26
C PHE A 3 38.79 -19.50 -42.83
N TRP A 4 38.58 -20.48 -41.95
CA TRP A 4 38.19 -20.32 -40.55
C TRP A 4 39.30 -19.83 -39.60
N ASP A 5 40.58 -19.99 -39.95
CA ASP A 5 41.69 -19.49 -39.13
C ASP A 5 41.90 -17.97 -39.26
N LYS A 6 41.40 -17.37 -40.34
CA LYS A 6 41.49 -15.91 -40.58
C LYS A 6 40.39 -15.08 -39.89
N LEU A 7 39.33 -15.73 -39.40
CA LEU A 7 38.27 -15.07 -38.63
C LEU A 7 38.59 -15.01 -37.13
N LYS A 8 39.43 -15.92 -36.61
CA LYS A 8 39.79 -15.97 -35.18
C LYS A 8 40.83 -14.93 -34.77
N SER A 9 41.59 -14.34 -35.69
CA SER A 9 42.64 -13.37 -35.36
C SER A 9 42.14 -11.92 -35.19
N GLY A 10 41.07 -11.52 -35.87
CA GLY A 10 40.53 -10.14 -35.79
C GLY A 10 39.59 -9.87 -34.62
N VAL A 11 39.01 -10.92 -34.03
CA VAL A 11 38.04 -10.81 -32.92
C VAL A 11 38.72 -10.65 -31.56
N SER A 12 40.03 -10.90 -31.46
CA SER A 12 40.72 -11.00 -30.16
C SER A 12 40.93 -9.67 -29.44
N GLN A 13 41.21 -8.56 -30.13
CA GLN A 13 41.54 -7.28 -29.47
C GLN A 13 40.31 -6.49 -28.99
N VAL A 14 39.20 -6.54 -29.71
CA VAL A 14 37.98 -5.80 -29.34
C VAL A 14 37.23 -6.50 -28.20
N TRP A 15 37.27 -7.83 -28.15
CA TRP A 15 36.61 -8.60 -27.10
C TRP A 15 37.33 -8.54 -25.74
N GLN A 16 38.66 -8.44 -25.74
CA GLN A 16 39.45 -8.30 -24.51
C GLN A 16 39.25 -6.92 -23.85
N ASN A 17 39.14 -5.85 -24.64
CA ASN A 17 38.85 -4.50 -24.11
C ASN A 17 37.42 -4.39 -23.55
N VAL A 18 36.41 -4.90 -24.27
CA VAL A 18 35.00 -4.85 -23.81
C VAL A 18 34.78 -5.71 -22.56
N LYS A 19 35.54 -6.80 -22.38
CA LYS A 19 35.46 -7.62 -21.17
C LYS A 19 36.00 -6.89 -19.93
N SER A 20 37.08 -6.13 -20.08
CA SER A 20 37.66 -5.35 -18.99
C SER A 20 36.79 -4.16 -18.57
N GLU A 21 36.05 -3.54 -19.50
CA GLU A 21 35.12 -2.43 -19.18
C GLU A 21 33.80 -2.92 -18.56
N ALA A 22 33.40 -4.19 -18.78
CA ALA A 22 32.17 -4.75 -18.23
C ALA A 22 32.29 -5.20 -16.77
N GLU A 23 33.50 -5.52 -16.30
CA GLU A 23 33.74 -5.98 -14.92
C GLU A 23 33.83 -4.81 -13.92
N ASP A 24 34.16 -3.59 -14.35
CA ASP A 24 34.26 -2.40 -13.48
C ASP A 24 32.88 -1.74 -13.21
N ILE A 25 31.93 -1.87 -14.15
CA ILE A 25 30.57 -1.31 -14.00
C ILE A 25 29.69 -2.19 -13.08
N ALA A 26 30.04 -3.47 -12.91
CA ALA A 26 29.28 -4.42 -12.10
C ALA A 26 29.50 -4.25 -10.58
N ASP A 27 30.58 -3.60 -10.15
CA ASP A 27 30.90 -3.43 -8.72
C ASP A 27 30.27 -2.16 -8.12
N SER A 28 30.17 -1.05 -8.88
CA SER A 28 29.46 0.16 -8.43
C SER A 28 27.94 -0.01 -8.34
N VAL A 29 27.32 -0.85 -9.18
CA VAL A 29 25.87 -1.07 -9.17
C VAL A 29 25.42 -1.98 -8.02
N LYS A 30 26.30 -2.83 -7.48
CA LYS A 30 25.94 -3.71 -6.37
C LYS A 30 25.83 -3.00 -5.02
N GLN A 31 26.54 -1.89 -4.80
CA GLN A 31 26.54 -1.22 -3.50
C GLN A 31 25.47 -0.14 -3.34
N GLN A 32 24.74 0.24 -4.40
CA GLN A 32 23.66 1.24 -4.31
C GLN A 32 22.28 0.71 -4.74
N GLY A 33 22.18 -0.55 -5.18
CA GLY A 33 20.95 -1.10 -5.77
C GLY A 33 20.28 -2.23 -4.99
N ALA A 34 20.87 -2.75 -3.90
CA ALA A 34 20.29 -3.86 -3.15
C ALA A 34 19.36 -3.38 -2.02
N ASP A 35 19.77 -2.36 -1.26
CA ASP A 35 18.97 -1.84 -0.13
C ASP A 35 17.73 -1.08 -0.61
N ALA A 36 17.84 -0.27 -1.67
CA ALA A 36 16.72 0.51 -2.21
C ALA A 36 15.59 -0.36 -2.83
N VAL A 37 15.91 -1.57 -3.30
CA VAL A 37 14.92 -2.50 -3.89
C VAL A 37 14.19 -3.31 -2.79
N CYS A 38 14.84 -3.53 -1.64
CA CYS A 38 14.18 -4.09 -0.46
C CYS A 38 13.21 -3.09 0.18
N GLU A 39 13.63 -1.83 0.36
CA GLU A 39 12.81 -0.80 1.02
C GLU A 39 11.53 -0.45 0.24
N ALA A 40 11.59 -0.39 -1.09
CA ALA A 40 10.42 -0.08 -1.91
C ALA A 40 9.32 -1.17 -1.83
N ALA A 41 9.70 -2.44 -1.67
CA ALA A 41 8.75 -3.54 -1.52
C ALA A 41 8.08 -3.55 -0.12
N GLU A 42 8.78 -3.07 0.91
CA GLU A 42 8.26 -2.99 2.28
C GLU A 42 7.26 -1.82 2.45
N ASP A 43 7.49 -0.68 1.78
CA ASP A 43 6.61 0.50 1.86
C ASP A 43 5.19 0.23 1.33
N GLU A 44 5.06 -0.46 0.18
CA GLU A 44 3.75 -0.83 -0.38
C GLU A 44 2.98 -1.80 0.53
N TYR A 45 3.67 -2.76 1.17
CA TYR A 45 3.06 -3.71 2.09
C TYR A 45 2.56 -3.03 3.38
N GLU A 46 3.38 -2.15 3.98
CA GLU A 46 2.97 -1.36 5.14
C GLU A 46 1.82 -0.40 4.78
N GLN A 47 1.82 0.22 3.60
CA GLN A 47 0.71 1.06 3.15
C GLN A 47 -0.61 0.26 3.04
N GLN A 48 -0.57 -0.94 2.47
CA GLN A 48 -1.73 -1.81 2.41
C GLN A 48 -2.21 -2.25 3.80
N LYS A 49 -1.29 -2.60 4.70
CA LYS A 49 -1.58 -2.96 6.09
C LYS A 49 -2.23 -1.81 6.85
N GLN A 50 -1.71 -0.59 6.70
CA GLN A 50 -2.29 0.62 7.29
C GLN A 50 -3.72 0.85 6.80
N SER A 51 -3.99 0.65 5.50
CA SER A 51 -5.35 0.83 4.96
C SER A 51 -6.38 -0.12 5.61
N ARG A 52 -6.04 -1.40 5.82
CA ARG A 52 -6.92 -2.37 6.49
C ARG A 52 -7.11 -2.07 7.97
N LEU A 53 -6.05 -1.67 8.67
CA LEU A 53 -6.13 -1.28 10.08
C LEU A 53 -7.02 -0.05 10.27
N ARG A 54 -6.93 0.93 9.37
CA ARG A 54 -7.80 2.11 9.35
C ARG A 54 -9.27 1.71 9.18
N GLU A 55 -9.60 0.87 8.20
CA GLU A 55 -10.98 0.41 8.01
C GLU A 55 -11.53 -0.33 9.23
N LYS A 56 -10.71 -1.17 9.88
CA LYS A 56 -11.08 -1.84 11.12
C LYS A 56 -11.36 -0.83 12.24
N HIS A 57 -10.47 0.15 12.43
CA HIS A 57 -10.62 1.18 13.45
C HIS A 57 -11.86 2.05 13.23
N ILE A 58 -12.16 2.41 11.97
CA ILE A 58 -13.39 3.14 11.63
C ILE A 58 -14.63 2.33 12.04
N ARG A 59 -14.68 1.02 11.73
CA ARG A 59 -15.81 0.16 12.14
C ARG A 59 -15.98 0.05 13.65
N GLU A 60 -14.88 0.01 14.39
CA GLU A 60 -14.91 -0.04 15.85
C GLU A 60 -15.37 1.30 16.46
N ASN A 61 -14.86 2.41 15.94
CA ASN A 61 -15.15 3.77 16.39
C ASN A 61 -16.54 4.29 15.94
N SER A 62 -17.14 3.67 14.92
CA SER A 62 -18.47 3.96 14.39
C SER A 62 -19.62 3.48 15.29
N ARG A 63 -19.33 2.73 16.37
CA ARG A 63 -20.35 2.25 17.31
C ARG A 63 -20.80 3.37 18.23
N VAL A 64 -22.08 3.73 18.15
CA VAL A 64 -22.66 4.83 18.93
C VAL A 64 -24.00 4.42 19.51
N CYS A 65 -24.32 4.92 20.70
CA CYS A 65 -25.63 4.74 21.29
C CYS A 65 -26.67 5.59 20.56
N SER A 66 -27.78 4.98 20.16
CA SER A 66 -28.87 5.69 19.49
C SER A 66 -29.65 6.63 20.42
N SER A 67 -29.60 6.40 21.74
CA SER A 67 -30.35 7.18 22.73
C SER A 67 -29.55 8.36 23.29
N CYS A 68 -28.27 8.17 23.62
CA CYS A 68 -27.44 9.22 24.22
C CYS A 68 -26.35 9.77 23.28
N GLY A 69 -26.15 9.18 22.10
CA GLY A 69 -25.13 9.62 21.13
C GLY A 69 -23.68 9.32 21.52
N ARG A 70 -23.46 8.63 22.65
CA ARG A 70 -22.11 8.33 23.14
C ARG A 70 -21.49 7.19 22.33
N LYS A 71 -20.19 7.31 22.05
CA LYS A 71 -19.42 6.21 21.46
C LYS A 71 -19.40 5.04 22.45
N ALA A 72 -19.67 3.85 21.96
CA ALA A 72 -19.72 2.65 22.77
C ALA A 72 -18.82 1.58 22.14
N ALA A 73 -18.27 0.71 22.97
CA ALA A 73 -17.36 -0.34 22.52
C ALA A 73 -18.16 -1.57 22.02
N ASP A 74 -17.63 -2.77 22.27
CA ASP A 74 -18.19 -4.05 21.84
C ASP A 74 -19.49 -4.50 22.56
N GLU A 75 -20.21 -3.56 23.15
CA GLU A 75 -21.42 -3.82 23.93
C GLU A 75 -22.69 -3.73 23.06
N LYS A 76 -23.75 -4.43 23.49
CA LYS A 76 -25.07 -4.38 22.82
C LYS A 76 -25.95 -3.22 23.30
N PHE A 77 -25.73 -2.80 24.54
CA PHE A 77 -26.49 -1.76 25.22
C PHE A 77 -25.53 -0.80 25.92
N CYS A 78 -25.88 0.49 25.93
CA CYS A 78 -25.08 1.51 26.58
C CYS A 78 -25.20 1.39 28.12
N PRO A 79 -24.08 1.28 28.86
CA PRO A 79 -24.12 1.16 30.32
C PRO A 79 -24.65 2.41 31.04
N GLU A 80 -24.56 3.58 30.38
CA GLU A 80 -24.95 4.86 30.97
C GLU A 80 -26.45 5.13 30.86
N CYS A 81 -27.10 4.71 29.77
CA CYS A 81 -28.48 5.08 29.46
C CYS A 81 -29.41 3.90 29.11
N GLY A 82 -28.88 2.68 28.98
CA GLY A 82 -29.64 1.50 28.57
C GLY A 82 -30.05 1.49 27.08
N GLY A 83 -29.71 2.53 26.32
CA GLY A 83 -30.02 2.63 24.89
C GLY A 83 -29.26 1.61 24.04
N LYS A 84 -29.84 1.23 22.91
CA LYS A 84 -29.23 0.28 21.97
C LYS A 84 -28.00 0.91 21.29
N ILE A 85 -26.94 0.14 21.14
CA ILE A 85 -25.76 0.55 20.36
C ILE A 85 -25.98 0.17 18.90
N VAL A 86 -25.75 1.14 18.01
CA VAL A 86 -25.87 0.99 16.55
C VAL A 86 -24.53 1.33 15.89
N VAL A 87 -24.26 0.75 14.73
CA VAL A 87 -23.03 1.03 13.99
C VAL A 87 -23.32 2.07 12.92
N ARG A 88 -22.77 3.29 13.04
CA ARG A 88 -22.92 4.37 12.06
C ARG A 88 -21.65 4.51 11.23
N LEU A 89 -21.61 3.85 10.08
CA LEU A 89 -20.50 3.92 9.15
C LEU A 89 -20.71 5.03 8.13
N ARG A 90 -19.66 5.80 7.85
CA ARG A 90 -19.68 6.78 6.76
C ARG A 90 -19.04 6.17 5.53
N VAL A 91 -19.85 5.96 4.50
CA VAL A 91 -19.44 5.25 3.28
C VAL A 91 -19.70 6.12 2.07
N CYS A 92 -18.74 6.18 1.15
CA CYS A 92 -18.96 6.82 -0.14
C CYS A 92 -19.92 5.98 -1.01
N GLU A 93 -20.96 6.63 -1.53
CA GLU A 93 -21.98 5.97 -2.37
C GLU A 93 -21.45 5.55 -3.73
N LYS A 94 -20.39 6.21 -4.23
CA LYS A 94 -19.81 5.94 -5.54
C LYS A 94 -18.76 4.82 -5.54
N CYS A 95 -17.90 4.77 -4.53
CA CYS A 95 -16.74 3.88 -4.52
C CYS A 95 -16.62 3.00 -3.28
N GLY A 96 -17.50 3.14 -2.29
CA GLY A 96 -17.46 2.32 -1.07
C GLY A 96 -16.38 2.72 -0.05
N TYR A 97 -15.68 3.84 -0.25
CA TYR A 97 -14.66 4.31 0.70
C TYR A 97 -15.24 4.58 2.09
N LEU A 98 -14.64 3.97 3.12
CA LEU A 98 -14.95 4.24 4.52
C LEU A 98 -14.25 5.52 4.99
N ALA A 99 -15.06 6.46 5.46
CA ALA A 99 -14.60 7.71 6.04
C ALA A 99 -14.87 7.74 7.55
N GLU A 100 -14.05 8.48 8.28
CA GLU A 100 -14.28 8.71 9.71
C GLU A 100 -15.09 10.01 9.91
N GLU A 101 -14.61 11.11 9.34
CA GLU A 101 -15.21 12.45 9.51
C GLU A 101 -15.44 13.24 8.21
N GLU A 102 -14.95 12.73 7.09
CA GLU A 102 -14.90 13.43 5.80
C GLU A 102 -16.30 13.56 5.16
N LYS A 103 -16.60 14.71 4.52
CA LYS A 103 -17.87 14.96 3.83
C LYS A 103 -17.87 14.52 2.35
N PHE A 104 -16.69 14.50 1.74
CA PHE A 104 -16.46 14.10 0.35
C PHE A 104 -15.33 13.08 0.28
N CYS A 105 -15.45 12.12 -0.62
CA CYS A 105 -14.49 11.04 -0.76
C CYS A 105 -13.18 11.54 -1.41
N PRO A 106 -12.01 11.34 -0.78
CA PRO A 106 -10.72 11.76 -1.36
C PRO A 106 -10.32 10.93 -2.59
N LYS A 107 -10.88 9.73 -2.76
CA LYS A 107 -10.58 8.86 -3.91
C LYS A 107 -11.37 9.21 -5.18
N CYS A 108 -12.61 9.68 -5.05
CA CYS A 108 -13.51 9.83 -6.20
C CYS A 108 -14.33 11.12 -6.23
N GLY A 109 -14.21 11.99 -5.21
CA GLY A 109 -15.02 13.21 -5.08
C GLY A 109 -16.51 12.96 -4.82
N GLY A 110 -16.93 11.71 -4.66
CA GLY A 110 -18.31 11.33 -4.35
C GLY A 110 -18.73 11.80 -2.96
N LYS A 111 -20.04 11.99 -2.76
CA LYS A 111 -20.60 12.30 -1.45
C LYS A 111 -20.47 11.09 -0.51
N ILE A 112 -20.21 11.37 0.75
CA ILE A 112 -20.19 10.37 1.82
C ILE A 112 -21.52 10.42 2.56
N VAL A 113 -22.09 9.25 2.83
CA VAL A 113 -23.35 9.10 3.57
C VAL A 113 -23.16 8.21 4.79
N GLU A 114 -23.94 8.48 5.84
CA GLU A 114 -24.02 7.67 7.05
C GLU A 114 -24.95 6.48 6.80
N LYS A 115 -24.45 5.26 6.98
CA LYS A 115 -25.19 4.01 6.96
C LYS A 115 -25.21 3.42 8.36
N GLU A 116 -26.40 3.08 8.81
CA GLU A 116 -26.62 2.30 10.02
C GLU A 116 -26.62 0.81 9.65
N GLU A 117 -25.70 0.02 10.23
CA GLU A 117 -25.71 -1.45 10.20
C GLU A 117 -26.41 -2.03 11.44
#